data_AF-A0AAV5B389-F1
#
_entry.id   AF-A0AAV5B389-F1
#
_cell.length_a   1.000
_cell.length_b   1.000
_cell.length_c   1.000
_cell.angle_alpha   90.00
_cell.angle_beta   90.00
_cell.angle_gamma   90.00
#
_symmetry.space_group_name_H-M   'P 1'
#
loop_
_entity.id
_entity.type
_entity.pdbx_description
1 polymer ?
#
loop_
_entity_poly.entity_id
_entity_poly.type
_entity_poly.pdbx_seq_one_letter_code
_entity_poly.pdbx_strand_id
1 'polypeptide(L)'
;MKIAIAQMNATMGAFEDTVERILAHDRAFVRQGADLAVYPACVLTGYDPQTLLNAEGFQADVAAALDSLADGCSVPSLVPFVFEFAGAPVPEVAYIHEGRIVPLRMASYLANVNARGSMPVEEPAVQFQLGDTDFGVAFDFAGLDVYSQGVENADVIVYLPFEGYNTDDEATSMASSVGDGFYLQDATRANSWLVAVNSVGAQDEMAYAGGSFILAPWGELACVLPAFEEAAAVTEVEPLAEGPLEDPVAPPSYHRMRSLWSALTVTLRDFVDKQGWDGVWLPMTGDLLSCALAALSVDALGPTRVHGLIVPAMGGDAVADARRLASNLRIGCEEVPAETLSAVGELLGDASPSLWCRFARAVAPRIFPDERLLPLTSVDKTALALGQDPDDYHGALFAPFSDVYRTDLTALVSDRNLKSPVVPRTVQARLEVPVGIVALPRLRSKARSLSDIDSLLLRVIERGESLTDLVRAGTPPDEARAVLSRVIASELGRRTCPVGPVLSDRSLVEHRMPLSCHWDDRVRTDEELDGVFSDDGEPTDDVAELIGRFQAIAGVEASVPDPAEAAMPTDIRGYLRDFALGGGLSTDGDDIWGSGLFSKN
;
A
#
# COMPACT_ATOMS: atom_id res chain seq x y z
N MET A 1 -20.10 -13.56 -25.29
CA MET A 1 -20.41 -12.15 -24.93
C MET A 1 -19.12 -11.34 -24.97
N LYS A 2 -19.17 -10.02 -25.09
CA LYS A 2 -17.99 -9.14 -25.11
C LYS A 2 -17.90 -8.32 -23.85
N ILE A 3 -16.82 -8.49 -23.10
CA ILE A 3 -16.55 -7.73 -21.88
C ILE A 3 -15.49 -6.69 -22.17
N ALA A 4 -15.81 -5.43 -21.88
CA ALA A 4 -14.91 -4.30 -21.94
C ALA A 4 -14.29 -4.06 -20.55
N ILE A 5 -12.97 -3.91 -20.51
CA ILE A 5 -12.25 -3.50 -19.29
C ILE A 5 -11.55 -2.18 -19.56
N ALA A 6 -11.66 -1.24 -18.62
CA ALA A 6 -10.97 0.04 -18.66
C ALA A 6 -10.08 0.18 -17.42
N GLN A 7 -8.77 0.23 -17.60
CA GLN A 7 -7.82 0.49 -16.54
C GLN A 7 -7.48 1.97 -16.53
N MET A 8 -7.87 2.66 -15.45
CA MET A 8 -7.86 4.11 -15.36
C MET A 8 -7.06 4.62 -14.16
N ASN A 9 -6.37 5.74 -14.38
CA ASN A 9 -5.77 6.61 -13.39
C ASN A 9 -6.73 7.78 -13.12
N ALA A 10 -7.71 7.53 -12.26
CA ALA A 10 -8.62 8.57 -11.81
C ALA A 10 -7.99 9.40 -10.68
N THR A 11 -8.49 10.62 -10.51
CA THR A 11 -8.15 11.48 -9.37
C THR A 11 -9.36 11.55 -8.45
N MET A 12 -9.18 11.18 -7.18
CA MET A 12 -10.26 11.22 -6.19
C MET A 12 -10.92 12.61 -6.16
N GLY A 13 -12.26 12.63 -6.27
CA GLY A 13 -13.05 13.87 -6.24
C GLY A 13 -13.09 14.65 -7.57
N ALA A 14 -12.33 14.26 -8.59
CA ALA A 14 -12.42 14.85 -9.94
C ALA A 14 -13.61 14.26 -10.73
N PHE A 15 -14.81 14.28 -10.13
CA PHE A 15 -15.98 13.57 -10.65
C PHE A 15 -16.35 13.93 -12.08
N GLU A 16 -16.31 15.21 -12.45
CA GLU A 16 -16.62 15.67 -13.80
C GLU A 16 -15.66 15.07 -14.85
N ASP A 17 -14.35 15.07 -14.58
CA ASP A 17 -13.33 14.47 -15.46
C ASP A 17 -13.50 12.95 -15.54
N THR A 18 -13.68 12.29 -14.40
CA THR A 18 -13.91 10.85 -14.36
C THR A 18 -15.15 10.45 -15.17
N VAL A 19 -16.27 11.16 -15.00
CA VAL A 19 -17.51 10.91 -15.76
C VAL A 19 -17.28 11.13 -17.25
N GLU A 20 -16.64 12.23 -17.66
CA GLU A 20 -16.34 12.50 -19.07
C GLU A 20 -15.52 11.36 -19.70
N ARG A 21 -14.51 10.88 -18.99
CA ARG A 21 -13.62 9.80 -19.44
C ARG A 21 -14.34 8.45 -19.53
N ILE A 22 -15.17 8.11 -18.54
CA ILE A 22 -16.02 6.90 -18.58
C ILE A 22 -16.98 6.96 -19.77
N LEU A 23 -17.64 8.09 -20.01
CA LEU A 23 -18.54 8.27 -21.16
C LEU A 23 -17.80 8.22 -22.51
N ALA A 24 -16.54 8.66 -22.55
CA ALA A 24 -15.69 8.51 -23.74
C ALA A 24 -15.35 7.03 -24.01
N HIS A 25 -15.07 6.25 -22.96
CA HIS A 25 -14.89 4.80 -23.04
C HIS A 25 -16.16 4.10 -23.51
N ASP A 26 -17.32 4.42 -22.92
CA ASP A 26 -18.63 3.87 -23.32
C ASP A 26 -18.88 4.02 -24.83
N ARG A 27 -18.69 5.22 -25.40
CA ARG A 27 -18.82 5.45 -26.86
C ARG A 27 -17.87 4.59 -27.70
N ALA A 28 -16.69 4.24 -27.18
CA ALA A 28 -15.77 3.34 -27.85
C ALA A 28 -16.21 1.88 -27.72
N PHE A 29 -16.74 1.48 -26.57
CA PHE A 29 -17.23 0.14 -26.28
C PHE A 29 -18.51 -0.20 -27.03
N VAL A 30 -19.45 0.74 -27.16
CA VAL A 30 -20.63 0.61 -28.02
C VAL A 30 -20.24 0.27 -29.46
N ARG A 31 -19.23 0.97 -30.01
CA ARG A 31 -18.75 0.73 -31.39
C ARG A 31 -18.09 -0.64 -31.55
N GLN A 32 -17.55 -1.20 -30.48
CA GLN A 32 -16.94 -2.53 -30.44
C GLN A 32 -17.95 -3.65 -30.12
N GLY A 33 -19.18 -3.27 -29.76
CA GLY A 33 -20.26 -4.18 -29.40
C GLY A 33 -20.06 -4.83 -28.04
N ALA A 34 -19.53 -4.09 -27.05
CA ALA A 34 -19.42 -4.60 -25.69
C ALA A 34 -20.81 -4.82 -25.06
N ASP A 35 -20.95 -5.93 -24.34
CA ASP A 35 -22.15 -6.31 -23.58
C ASP A 35 -22.06 -5.87 -22.11
N LEU A 36 -20.85 -5.72 -21.58
CA LEU A 36 -20.57 -5.26 -20.21
C LEU A 36 -19.28 -4.45 -20.20
N ALA A 37 -19.24 -3.33 -19.47
CA ALA A 37 -18.04 -2.56 -19.21
C ALA A 37 -17.67 -2.61 -17.72
N VAL A 38 -16.38 -2.77 -17.41
CA VAL A 38 -15.88 -2.87 -16.05
C VAL A 38 -14.81 -1.80 -15.82
N TYR A 39 -15.00 -1.01 -14.77
CA TYR A 39 -14.10 0.04 -14.32
C TYR A 39 -13.43 -0.35 -13.00
N PRO A 40 -12.27 0.22 -12.65
CA PRO A 40 -11.47 -0.26 -11.54
C PRO A 40 -11.95 0.30 -10.19
N ALA A 41 -11.57 -0.37 -9.11
CA ALA A 41 -11.95 -0.08 -7.72
C ALA A 41 -11.88 1.41 -7.32
N CYS A 42 -10.81 2.12 -7.68
CA CYS A 42 -10.54 3.48 -7.21
C CYS A 42 -11.08 4.58 -8.15
N VAL A 43 -11.95 4.25 -9.10
CA VAL A 43 -12.28 5.16 -10.22
C VAL A 43 -13.06 6.41 -9.79
N LEU A 44 -13.98 6.32 -8.83
CA LEU A 44 -14.77 7.47 -8.37
C LEU A 44 -14.21 8.10 -7.09
N THR A 45 -14.12 7.31 -6.02
CA THR A 45 -13.87 7.80 -4.66
C THR A 45 -12.45 7.57 -4.19
N GLY A 46 -11.58 6.91 -4.98
CA GLY A 46 -10.33 6.37 -4.45
C GLY A 46 -10.57 5.20 -3.49
N TYR A 47 -9.49 4.71 -2.87
CA TYR A 47 -9.50 3.59 -1.93
C TYR A 47 -10.02 3.97 -0.53
N ASP A 48 -9.56 5.10 0.00
CA ASP A 48 -9.96 5.59 1.32
C ASP A 48 -10.24 7.11 1.27
N PRO A 49 -11.51 7.53 1.15
CA PRO A 49 -11.88 8.94 1.21
C PRO A 49 -11.66 9.60 2.58
N GLN A 50 -11.28 8.84 3.60
CA GLN A 50 -11.10 9.29 4.99
C GLN A 50 -12.32 10.08 5.47
N THR A 51 -12.12 11.27 6.03
CA THR A 51 -13.19 12.12 6.53
C THR A 51 -14.20 12.57 5.47
N LEU A 52 -13.85 12.51 4.17
CA LEU A 52 -14.78 12.86 3.09
C LEU A 52 -15.93 11.86 2.99
N LEU A 53 -15.73 10.62 3.46
CA LEU A 53 -16.75 9.60 3.42
C LEU A 53 -18.03 10.02 4.17
N ASN A 54 -17.89 10.83 5.22
CA ASN A 54 -18.97 11.37 6.04
C ASN A 54 -19.40 12.79 5.64
N ALA A 55 -18.80 13.37 4.59
CA ALA A 55 -19.12 14.71 4.14
C ALA A 55 -20.33 14.68 3.20
N GLU A 56 -21.45 15.31 3.63
CA GLU A 56 -22.70 15.36 2.85
C GLU A 56 -22.49 15.85 1.40
N GLY A 57 -21.64 16.86 1.21
CA GLY A 57 -21.32 17.38 -0.13
C GLY A 57 -20.60 16.35 -1.02
N PHE A 58 -19.64 15.61 -0.46
CA PHE A 58 -18.93 14.57 -1.20
C PHE A 58 -19.87 13.43 -1.60
N GLN A 59 -20.75 13.00 -0.68
CA GLN A 59 -21.76 11.98 -0.98
C GLN A 59 -22.75 12.46 -2.06
N ALA A 60 -23.15 13.73 -2.03
CA ALA A 60 -23.99 14.32 -3.06
C ALA A 60 -23.31 14.36 -4.44
N ASP A 61 -22.01 14.66 -4.48
CA ASP A 61 -21.23 14.67 -5.72
C ASP A 61 -21.02 13.25 -6.29
N VAL A 62 -20.80 12.25 -5.42
CA VAL A 62 -20.76 10.83 -5.83
C VAL A 62 -22.10 10.41 -6.44
N ALA A 63 -23.23 10.77 -5.80
CA ALA A 63 -24.56 10.47 -6.32
C ALA A 63 -24.80 11.15 -7.68
N ALA A 64 -24.44 12.43 -7.81
CA ALA A 64 -24.57 13.17 -9.07
C ALA A 64 -23.68 12.59 -10.19
N ALA A 65 -22.49 12.09 -9.85
CA ALA A 65 -21.62 11.40 -10.80
C ALA A 65 -22.27 10.10 -11.30
N LEU A 66 -22.80 9.28 -10.38
CA LEU A 66 -23.52 8.05 -10.73
C LEU A 66 -24.76 8.33 -11.57
N ASP A 67 -25.55 9.36 -11.25
CA ASP A 67 -26.71 9.79 -12.06
C ASP A 67 -26.28 10.18 -13.48
N SER A 68 -25.20 10.95 -13.61
CA SER A 68 -24.65 11.35 -14.92
C SER A 68 -24.20 10.15 -15.75
N LEU A 69 -23.61 9.14 -15.10
CA LEU A 69 -23.25 7.88 -15.74
C LEU A 69 -24.48 7.06 -16.12
N ALA A 70 -25.52 7.02 -15.28
CA ALA A 70 -26.76 6.32 -15.59
C ALA A 70 -27.47 6.90 -16.81
N ASP A 71 -27.47 8.22 -16.95
CA ASP A 71 -28.05 8.91 -18.10
C ASP A 71 -27.20 8.77 -19.38
N GLY A 72 -25.87 8.65 -19.22
CA GLY A 72 -24.92 8.71 -20.33
C GLY A 72 -24.41 7.37 -20.86
N CYS A 73 -24.29 6.35 -20.02
CA CYS A 73 -23.76 5.04 -20.39
C CYS A 73 -24.79 4.23 -21.18
N SER A 74 -24.38 3.73 -22.34
CA SER A 74 -25.20 2.84 -23.17
C SER A 74 -24.91 1.37 -22.89
N VAL A 75 -23.66 1.02 -22.58
CA VAL A 75 -23.24 -0.33 -22.21
C VAL A 75 -23.53 -0.55 -20.72
N PRO A 76 -24.15 -1.68 -20.31
CA PRO A 76 -24.18 -2.08 -18.89
C PRO A 76 -22.79 -1.92 -18.27
N SER A 77 -22.69 -1.23 -17.15
CA SER A 77 -21.38 -0.86 -16.58
C SER A 77 -21.28 -1.19 -15.10
N LEU A 78 -20.14 -1.72 -14.68
CA LEU A 78 -19.75 -1.87 -13.28
C LEU A 78 -18.80 -0.73 -12.89
N VAL A 79 -19.27 0.16 -12.02
CA VAL A 79 -18.51 1.34 -11.57
C VAL A 79 -18.31 1.27 -10.06
N PRO A 80 -17.09 0.94 -9.59
CA PRO A 80 -16.82 0.84 -8.17
C PRO A 80 -16.73 2.19 -7.46
N PHE A 81 -17.10 2.19 -6.17
CA PHE A 81 -16.96 3.31 -5.25
C PHE A 81 -16.90 2.81 -3.80
N VAL A 82 -16.55 3.70 -2.88
CA VAL A 82 -16.52 3.41 -1.44
C VAL A 82 -17.66 4.17 -0.76
N PHE A 83 -18.35 3.51 0.17
CA PHE A 83 -19.39 4.11 0.99
C PHE A 83 -19.12 3.85 2.48
N GLU A 84 -19.81 4.59 3.36
CA GLU A 84 -19.74 4.36 4.81
C GLU A 84 -20.76 3.31 5.24
N PHE A 85 -20.29 2.33 6.02
CA PHE A 85 -21.14 1.40 6.73
C PHE A 85 -20.57 1.10 8.11
N ALA A 86 -21.37 1.34 9.16
CA ALA A 86 -21.02 1.10 10.56
C ALA A 86 -19.69 1.77 11.00
N GLY A 87 -19.42 2.96 10.49
CA GLY A 87 -18.23 3.76 10.77
C GLY A 87 -17.00 3.38 9.95
N ALA A 88 -17.12 2.45 8.99
CA ALA A 88 -16.01 1.97 8.18
C ALA A 88 -16.23 2.23 6.68
N PRO A 89 -15.15 2.48 5.91
CA PRO A 89 -15.21 2.47 4.46
C PRO A 89 -15.44 1.05 3.95
N VAL A 90 -16.46 0.88 3.11
CA VAL A 90 -16.81 -0.42 2.51
C VAL A 90 -16.83 -0.30 0.99
N PRO A 91 -16.12 -1.19 0.26
CA PRO A 91 -16.21 -1.28 -1.18
C PRO A 91 -17.61 -1.62 -1.68
N GLU A 92 -18.05 -0.92 -2.73
CA GLU A 92 -19.31 -1.17 -3.45
C GLU A 92 -19.07 -1.07 -4.95
N VAL A 93 -19.97 -1.68 -5.72
CA VAL A 93 -20.02 -1.54 -7.17
C VAL A 93 -21.42 -1.18 -7.63
N ALA A 94 -21.53 -0.07 -8.36
CA ALA A 94 -22.74 0.32 -9.03
C ALA A 94 -22.84 -0.44 -10.37
N TYR A 95 -23.87 -1.28 -10.50
CA TYR A 95 -24.33 -1.75 -11.80
C TYR A 95 -25.24 -0.70 -12.43
N ILE A 96 -24.78 -0.14 -13.55
CA ILE A 96 -25.45 0.94 -14.26
C ILE A 96 -25.98 0.44 -15.60
N HIS A 97 -27.29 0.53 -15.81
CA HIS A 97 -27.91 0.15 -17.08
C HIS A 97 -29.27 0.83 -17.28
N GLU A 98 -29.51 1.37 -18.49
CA GLU A 98 -30.78 2.02 -18.89
C GLU A 98 -31.30 3.08 -17.90
N GLY A 99 -30.42 3.99 -17.43
CA GLY A 99 -30.80 5.03 -16.47
C GLY A 99 -31.06 4.51 -15.05
N ARG A 100 -30.69 3.26 -14.74
CA ARG A 100 -30.80 2.68 -13.40
C ARG A 100 -29.43 2.43 -12.80
N ILE A 101 -29.35 2.64 -11.50
CA ILE A 101 -28.17 2.38 -10.67
C ILE A 101 -28.58 1.33 -9.64
N VAL A 102 -27.85 0.21 -9.60
CA VAL A 102 -28.05 -0.85 -8.62
C VAL A 102 -26.73 -1.07 -7.87
N PRO A 103 -26.61 -0.65 -6.60
CA PRO A 103 -25.46 -1.00 -5.75
C PRO A 103 -25.52 -2.50 -5.42
N LEU A 104 -24.61 -3.29 -5.98
CA LEU A 104 -24.73 -4.75 -5.99
C LEU A 104 -24.53 -5.38 -4.61
N ARG A 105 -23.56 -4.91 -3.81
CA ARG A 105 -23.30 -5.43 -2.47
C ARG A 105 -24.48 -5.13 -1.56
N MET A 106 -24.98 -3.90 -1.55
CA MET A 106 -26.19 -3.52 -0.83
C MET A 106 -27.41 -4.35 -1.28
N ALA A 107 -27.55 -4.60 -2.58
CA ALA A 107 -28.62 -5.45 -3.10
C ALA A 107 -28.50 -6.90 -2.58
N SER A 108 -27.29 -7.45 -2.49
CA SER A 108 -27.03 -8.78 -1.90
C SER A 108 -27.39 -8.85 -0.42
N TYR A 109 -27.08 -7.81 0.36
CA TYR A 109 -27.51 -7.70 1.76
C TYR A 109 -29.03 -7.67 1.88
N LEU A 110 -29.71 -6.84 1.09
CA LEU A 110 -31.18 -6.75 1.10
C LEU A 110 -31.85 -8.06 0.68
N ALA A 111 -31.29 -8.76 -0.32
CA ALA A 111 -31.77 -10.07 -0.73
C ALA A 111 -31.66 -11.10 0.40
N ASN A 112 -30.53 -11.11 1.12
CA ASN A 112 -30.33 -12.00 2.28
C ASN A 112 -31.30 -11.69 3.43
N VAL A 113 -31.49 -10.41 3.76
CA VAL A 113 -32.47 -10.00 4.78
C VAL A 113 -33.89 -10.41 4.39
N ASN A 114 -34.27 -10.22 3.13
CA ASN A 114 -35.60 -10.64 2.65
C ASN A 114 -35.79 -12.16 2.68
N ALA A 115 -34.73 -12.94 2.44
CA ALA A 115 -34.77 -14.40 2.46
C ALA A 115 -34.75 -14.99 3.89
N ARG A 116 -33.93 -14.43 4.79
CA ARG A 116 -33.65 -14.99 6.13
C ARG A 116 -34.34 -14.26 7.28
N GLY A 117 -34.82 -13.03 7.06
CA GLY A 117 -35.50 -12.19 8.05
C GLY A 117 -34.56 -11.47 9.03
N SER A 118 -33.24 -11.59 8.87
CA SER A 118 -32.22 -10.94 9.69
C SER A 118 -31.02 -10.54 8.84
N MET A 119 -30.17 -9.64 9.37
CA MET A 119 -28.87 -9.35 8.76
C MET A 119 -28.03 -10.63 8.71
N PRO A 120 -27.27 -10.86 7.61
CA PRO A 120 -26.37 -11.99 7.54
C PRO A 120 -25.19 -11.80 8.51
N VAL A 121 -24.71 -12.92 9.09
CA VAL A 121 -23.56 -12.94 10.01
C VAL A 121 -22.26 -12.73 9.24
N GLU A 122 -22.18 -13.32 8.05
CA GLU A 122 -21.07 -13.16 7.12
C GLU A 122 -21.49 -12.25 5.96
N GLU A 123 -20.50 -11.66 5.31
CA GLU A 123 -20.75 -10.86 4.12
C GLU A 123 -21.33 -11.72 2.99
N PRO A 124 -22.48 -11.35 2.41
CA PRO A 124 -23.07 -12.10 1.31
C PRO A 124 -22.27 -11.91 0.02
N ALA A 125 -22.16 -12.97 -0.78
CA ALA A 125 -21.55 -12.87 -2.10
C ALA A 125 -22.29 -11.85 -2.98
N VAL A 126 -21.51 -11.06 -3.72
CA VAL A 126 -22.03 -10.04 -4.62
C VAL A 126 -22.24 -10.64 -6.00
N GLN A 127 -23.50 -10.79 -6.40
CA GLN A 127 -23.85 -11.44 -7.66
C GLN A 127 -24.91 -10.67 -8.43
N PHE A 128 -24.88 -10.81 -9.76
CA PHE A 128 -25.94 -10.32 -10.64
C PHE A 128 -26.03 -11.19 -11.89
N GLN A 129 -27.12 -11.06 -12.64
CA GLN A 129 -27.35 -11.79 -13.88
C GLN A 129 -27.43 -10.82 -15.06
N LEU A 130 -26.76 -11.15 -16.15
CA LEU A 130 -26.83 -10.42 -17.41
C LEU A 130 -27.12 -11.41 -18.55
N GLY A 131 -28.34 -11.36 -19.08
CA GLY A 131 -28.80 -12.39 -20.02
C GLY A 131 -28.91 -13.75 -19.34
N ASP A 132 -28.24 -14.75 -19.91
CA ASP A 132 -28.17 -16.12 -19.38
C ASP A 132 -26.85 -16.41 -18.64
N THR A 133 -26.12 -15.36 -18.23
CA THR A 133 -24.81 -15.48 -17.57
C THR A 133 -24.88 -14.94 -16.15
N ASP A 134 -24.42 -15.75 -15.20
CA ASP A 134 -24.33 -15.41 -13.79
C ASP A 134 -22.95 -14.85 -13.47
N PHE A 135 -22.94 -13.64 -12.89
CA PHE A 135 -21.73 -12.91 -12.53
C PHE A 135 -21.53 -12.89 -11.02
N GLY A 136 -20.31 -13.17 -10.58
CA GLY A 136 -19.82 -12.89 -9.23
C GLY A 136 -18.91 -11.66 -9.23
N VAL A 137 -18.89 -10.92 -8.14
CA VAL A 137 -17.96 -9.81 -7.91
C VAL A 137 -17.16 -10.07 -6.63
N ALA A 138 -15.85 -9.88 -6.70
CA ALA A 138 -14.91 -9.99 -5.59
C ALA A 138 -14.06 -8.71 -5.48
N PHE A 139 -13.89 -8.20 -4.26
CA PHE A 139 -13.12 -6.96 -4.00
C PHE A 139 -11.71 -7.23 -3.44
N ASP A 140 -11.48 -8.44 -2.95
CA ASP A 140 -10.24 -8.93 -2.34
C ASP A 140 -10.11 -10.45 -2.57
N PHE A 141 -9.03 -11.05 -2.06
CA PHE A 141 -8.81 -12.50 -2.19
C PHE A 141 -9.84 -13.33 -1.40
N ALA A 142 -10.33 -12.84 -0.26
CA ALA A 142 -11.33 -13.55 0.53
C ALA A 142 -12.68 -13.65 -0.22
N GLY A 143 -13.08 -12.58 -0.91
CA GLY A 143 -14.23 -12.58 -1.79
C GLY A 143 -14.04 -13.47 -3.02
N LEU A 144 -12.82 -13.58 -3.55
CA LEU A 144 -12.50 -14.50 -4.64
C LEU A 144 -12.58 -15.97 -4.17
N ASP A 145 -12.15 -16.25 -2.94
CA ASP A 145 -12.19 -17.56 -2.31
C ASP A 145 -13.61 -18.12 -2.15
N VAL A 146 -14.61 -17.25 -1.96
CA VAL A 146 -16.03 -17.64 -1.89
C VAL A 146 -16.44 -18.40 -3.16
N TYR A 147 -15.96 -17.98 -4.33
CA TYR A 147 -16.24 -18.65 -5.59
C TYR A 147 -15.27 -19.82 -5.86
N SER A 148 -13.97 -19.63 -5.59
CA SER A 148 -12.95 -20.66 -5.86
C SER A 148 -13.10 -21.91 -4.99
N GLN A 149 -13.69 -21.79 -3.80
CA GLN A 149 -13.99 -22.89 -2.90
C GLN A 149 -15.37 -23.53 -3.17
N GLY A 150 -16.13 -23.01 -4.14
CA GLY A 150 -17.45 -23.50 -4.51
C GLY A 150 -18.53 -23.22 -3.46
N VAL A 151 -18.34 -22.20 -2.61
CA VAL A 151 -19.38 -21.72 -1.68
C VAL A 151 -20.53 -21.10 -2.48
N GLU A 152 -20.18 -20.32 -3.50
CA GLU A 152 -21.10 -19.76 -4.50
C GLU A 152 -20.60 -20.06 -5.91
N ASN A 153 -21.51 -20.06 -6.89
CA ASN A 153 -21.18 -20.32 -8.29
C ASN A 153 -21.39 -19.06 -9.14
N ALA A 154 -20.53 -18.87 -10.14
CA ALA A 154 -20.68 -17.85 -11.17
C ALA A 154 -20.07 -18.38 -12.48
N ASP A 155 -20.59 -17.96 -13.63
CA ASP A 155 -19.93 -18.29 -14.90
C ASP A 155 -18.74 -17.35 -15.15
N VAL A 156 -18.84 -16.11 -14.66
CA VAL A 156 -17.81 -15.08 -14.75
C VAL A 156 -17.64 -14.40 -13.39
N ILE A 157 -16.40 -14.31 -12.91
CA ILE A 157 -16.03 -13.57 -11.70
C ILE A 157 -15.33 -12.29 -12.11
N VAL A 158 -15.85 -11.15 -11.65
CA VAL A 158 -15.21 -9.84 -11.79
C VAL A 158 -14.43 -9.54 -10.52
N TYR A 159 -13.11 -9.47 -10.63
CA TYR A 159 -12.21 -9.17 -9.52
C TYR A 159 -11.76 -7.71 -9.59
N LEU A 160 -12.05 -6.95 -8.53
CA LEU A 160 -11.84 -5.51 -8.41
C LEU A 160 -10.99 -5.21 -7.17
N PRO A 161 -9.66 -5.44 -7.22
CA PRO A 161 -8.80 -5.21 -6.06
C PRO A 161 -8.81 -3.74 -5.65
N PHE A 162 -9.16 -3.49 -4.39
CA PHE A 162 -9.02 -2.18 -3.73
C PHE A 162 -7.61 -1.96 -3.18
N GLU A 163 -6.89 -3.05 -2.90
CA GLU A 163 -5.50 -3.02 -2.43
C GLU A 163 -4.53 -2.59 -3.55
N GLY A 164 -3.47 -1.88 -3.15
CA GLY A 164 -2.44 -1.41 -4.07
C GLY A 164 -1.35 -2.43 -4.33
N TYR A 165 -0.36 -2.01 -5.11
CA TYR A 165 0.86 -2.74 -5.38
C TYR A 165 1.69 -2.94 -4.11
N ASN A 166 2.08 -4.18 -3.84
CA ASN A 166 2.96 -4.58 -2.76
C ASN A 166 4.19 -5.30 -3.35
N THR A 167 5.38 -4.82 -3.04
CA THR A 167 6.64 -5.38 -3.54
C THR A 167 6.99 -6.74 -2.95
N ASP A 168 6.35 -7.12 -1.84
CA ASP A 168 6.54 -8.38 -1.13
C ASP A 168 5.43 -9.39 -1.45
N ASP A 169 4.35 -8.96 -2.12
CA ASP A 169 3.32 -9.82 -2.69
C ASP A 169 3.24 -9.67 -4.22
N GLU A 170 3.79 -10.68 -4.89
CA GLU A 170 3.81 -10.76 -6.35
C GLU A 170 2.40 -10.77 -6.98
N ALA A 171 1.38 -11.28 -6.27
CA ALA A 171 0.02 -11.34 -6.77
C ALA A 171 -0.49 -9.95 -7.19
N THR A 172 -0.14 -8.92 -6.41
CA THR A 172 -0.49 -7.51 -6.67
C THR A 172 0.08 -6.92 -7.97
N SER A 173 0.98 -7.63 -8.66
CA SER A 173 1.46 -7.31 -10.01
C SER A 173 0.51 -7.79 -11.14
N MET A 174 -0.66 -8.33 -10.78
CA MET A 174 -1.75 -8.72 -11.67
C MET A 174 -1.29 -9.61 -12.82
N ALA A 175 -1.51 -9.25 -14.08
CA ALA A 175 -1.19 -10.11 -15.22
C ALA A 175 0.27 -10.62 -15.24
N SER A 176 1.21 -9.89 -14.65
CA SER A 176 2.62 -10.30 -14.62
C SER A 176 2.88 -11.51 -13.72
N SER A 177 2.03 -11.73 -12.70
CA SER A 177 2.18 -12.85 -11.76
C SER A 177 1.45 -14.12 -12.22
N VAL A 178 0.56 -14.01 -13.21
CA VAL A 178 -0.17 -15.17 -13.76
C VAL A 178 0.79 -16.24 -14.30
N GLY A 179 1.92 -15.83 -14.90
CA GLY A 179 2.94 -16.74 -15.41
C GLY A 179 3.62 -17.60 -14.33
N ASP A 180 3.63 -17.10 -13.09
CA ASP A 180 4.21 -17.77 -11.92
C ASP A 180 3.14 -18.55 -11.11
N GLY A 181 1.90 -18.59 -11.60
CA GLY A 181 0.82 -19.46 -11.12
C GLY A 181 -0.27 -18.76 -10.30
N PHE A 182 -0.15 -17.46 -10.07
CA PHE A 182 -1.18 -16.67 -9.39
C PHE A 182 -2.48 -16.62 -10.22
N TYR A 183 -3.63 -16.56 -9.56
CA TYR A 183 -4.98 -16.54 -10.14
C TYR A 183 -5.42 -17.80 -10.92
N LEU A 184 -4.48 -18.68 -11.31
CA LEU A 184 -4.80 -19.89 -12.07
C LEU A 184 -5.71 -20.84 -11.29
N GLN A 185 -5.43 -21.04 -10.00
CA GLN A 185 -6.24 -21.93 -9.16
C GLN A 185 -7.62 -21.35 -8.90
N ASP A 186 -7.74 -20.03 -8.79
CA ASP A 186 -9.02 -19.36 -8.54
C ASP A 186 -9.98 -19.58 -9.71
N ALA A 187 -9.51 -19.30 -10.94
CA ALA A 187 -10.29 -19.54 -12.15
C ALA A 187 -10.60 -21.04 -12.37
N THR A 188 -9.61 -21.91 -12.16
CA THR A 188 -9.75 -23.35 -12.41
C THR A 188 -10.70 -24.02 -11.42
N ARG A 189 -10.62 -23.69 -10.13
CA ARG A 189 -11.46 -24.31 -9.11
C ARG A 189 -12.89 -23.79 -9.14
N ALA A 190 -13.08 -22.50 -9.40
CA ALA A 190 -14.40 -21.92 -9.62
C ALA A 190 -15.05 -22.45 -10.91
N ASN A 191 -14.24 -22.94 -11.86
CA ASN A 191 -14.66 -23.24 -13.23
C ASN A 191 -15.34 -22.03 -13.89
N SER A 192 -14.78 -20.85 -13.67
CA SER A 192 -15.32 -19.56 -14.07
C SER A 192 -14.27 -18.74 -14.80
N TRP A 193 -14.72 -17.88 -15.72
CA TRP A 193 -13.83 -16.85 -16.27
C TRP A 193 -13.51 -15.81 -15.20
N LEU A 194 -12.26 -15.38 -15.13
CA LEU A 194 -11.83 -14.33 -14.21
C LEU A 194 -11.52 -13.05 -14.98
N VAL A 195 -12.30 -12.00 -14.75
CA VAL A 195 -12.14 -10.66 -15.29
C VAL A 195 -11.55 -9.78 -14.19
N ALA A 196 -10.23 -9.61 -14.18
CA ALA A 196 -9.52 -8.85 -13.15
C ALA A 196 -9.22 -7.44 -13.64
N VAL A 197 -9.81 -6.42 -13.00
CA VAL A 197 -9.68 -5.00 -13.40
C VAL A 197 -9.09 -4.19 -12.25
N ASN A 198 -7.84 -3.78 -12.43
CA ASN A 198 -7.10 -3.00 -11.44
C ASN A 198 -7.02 -1.52 -11.85
N SER A 199 -6.90 -0.65 -10.84
CA SER A 199 -6.57 0.76 -11.05
C SER A 199 -5.12 0.90 -11.54
N VAL A 200 -4.75 2.07 -12.06
CA VAL A 200 -3.34 2.37 -12.39
C VAL A 200 -2.97 3.77 -11.95
N GLY A 201 -1.70 3.99 -11.58
CA GLY A 201 -1.24 5.27 -11.07
C GLY A 201 -1.09 5.24 -9.55
N ALA A 202 -1.24 6.38 -8.88
CA ALA A 202 -1.19 6.46 -7.43
C ALA A 202 -2.25 7.40 -6.86
N GLN A 203 -2.72 7.06 -5.66
CA GLN A 203 -3.64 7.88 -4.88
C GLN A 203 -3.12 7.89 -3.44
N ASP A 204 -2.88 9.08 -2.91
CA ASP A 204 -2.24 9.29 -1.61
C ASP A 204 -0.93 8.49 -1.48
N GLU A 205 -0.85 7.54 -0.55
CA GLU A 205 0.35 6.73 -0.30
C GLU A 205 0.38 5.44 -1.14
N MET A 206 -0.74 5.05 -1.76
CA MET A 206 -0.87 3.79 -2.49
C MET A 206 -0.55 3.94 -3.98
N ALA A 207 0.18 2.97 -4.52
CA ALA A 207 0.40 2.81 -5.96
C ALA A 207 -0.41 1.64 -6.50
N TYR A 208 -0.85 1.72 -7.76
CA TYR A 208 -1.59 0.67 -8.44
C TYR A 208 -0.88 0.28 -9.73
N ALA A 209 -0.63 -1.02 -9.87
CA ALA A 209 0.15 -1.56 -10.98
C ALA A 209 -0.63 -1.61 -12.30
N GLY A 210 -1.95 -1.50 -12.29
CA GLY A 210 -2.74 -1.84 -13.47
C GLY A 210 -2.58 -3.32 -13.80
N GLY A 211 -2.19 -3.64 -15.04
CA GLY A 211 -2.01 -5.03 -15.45
C GLY A 211 -3.30 -5.85 -15.46
N SER A 212 -4.45 -5.20 -15.71
CA SER A 212 -5.76 -5.86 -15.79
C SER A 212 -5.76 -6.96 -16.84
N PHE A 213 -6.52 -8.03 -16.61
CA PHE A 213 -6.53 -9.20 -17.49
C PHE A 213 -7.86 -9.95 -17.50
N ILE A 214 -8.02 -10.83 -18.49
CA ILE A 214 -9.13 -11.79 -18.58
C ILE A 214 -8.52 -13.18 -18.72
N LEU A 215 -8.86 -14.07 -17.79
CA LEU A 215 -8.32 -15.42 -17.66
C LEU A 215 -9.46 -16.44 -17.83
N ALA A 216 -9.27 -17.39 -18.74
CA ALA A 216 -10.21 -18.49 -18.95
C ALA A 216 -10.09 -19.55 -17.83
N PRO A 217 -11.16 -20.34 -17.56
CA PRO A 217 -11.16 -21.36 -16.51
C PRO A 217 -10.04 -22.40 -16.61
N TRP A 218 -9.50 -22.64 -17.81
CA TRP A 218 -8.42 -23.60 -18.06
C TRP A 218 -7.01 -22.97 -18.02
N GLY A 219 -6.89 -21.71 -17.61
CA GLY A 219 -5.61 -21.06 -17.32
C GLY A 219 -4.96 -20.29 -18.48
N GLU A 220 -5.69 -20.04 -19.57
CA GLU A 220 -5.21 -19.21 -20.68
C GLU A 220 -5.73 -17.77 -20.60
N LEU A 221 -4.85 -16.79 -20.83
CA LEU A 221 -5.22 -15.38 -20.84
C LEU A 221 -5.84 -15.01 -22.20
N ALA A 222 -7.05 -14.47 -22.19
CA ALA A 222 -7.71 -13.91 -23.37
C ALA A 222 -7.31 -12.45 -23.60
N CYS A 223 -6.93 -11.72 -22.55
CA CYS A 223 -6.55 -10.31 -22.63
C CYS A 223 -5.60 -9.93 -21.49
N VAL A 224 -4.64 -9.06 -21.79
CA VAL A 224 -3.73 -8.42 -20.82
C VAL A 224 -3.56 -6.95 -21.19
N LEU A 225 -3.80 -6.06 -20.22
CA LEU A 225 -3.48 -4.64 -20.31
C LEU A 225 -2.05 -4.36 -19.78
N PRO A 226 -1.37 -3.31 -20.27
CA PRO A 226 -0.03 -2.96 -19.78
C PRO A 226 -0.04 -2.60 -18.29
N ALA A 227 1.06 -2.92 -17.60
CA ALA A 227 1.31 -2.47 -16.24
C ALA A 227 1.77 -1.00 -16.23
N PHE A 228 1.33 -0.23 -15.23
CA PHE A 228 1.68 1.18 -14.99
C PHE A 228 1.32 2.17 -16.10
N GLU A 229 0.42 1.78 -17.00
CA GLU A 229 -0.10 2.58 -18.12
C GLU A 229 -1.63 2.50 -18.20
N GLU A 230 -2.30 3.58 -18.61
CA GLU A 230 -3.75 3.52 -18.87
C GLU A 230 -4.05 2.78 -20.17
N ALA A 231 -5.06 1.92 -20.14
CA ALA A 231 -5.46 1.15 -21.31
C ALA A 231 -6.91 0.66 -21.19
N ALA A 232 -7.50 0.28 -22.32
CA ALA A 232 -8.79 -0.36 -22.36
C ALA A 232 -8.86 -1.40 -23.49
N ALA A 233 -9.62 -2.46 -23.29
CA ALA A 233 -9.82 -3.52 -24.28
C ALA A 233 -11.24 -4.06 -24.23
N VAL A 234 -11.70 -4.65 -25.35
CA VAL A 234 -12.95 -5.40 -25.45
C VAL A 234 -12.63 -6.80 -25.91
N THR A 235 -13.01 -7.79 -25.11
CA THR A 235 -12.60 -9.18 -25.28
C THR A 235 -13.83 -10.08 -25.29
N GLU A 236 -13.82 -11.06 -26.18
CA GLU A 236 -14.87 -12.08 -26.22
C GLU A 236 -14.66 -13.09 -25.08
N VAL A 237 -15.72 -13.31 -24.32
CA VAL A 237 -15.81 -14.23 -23.19
C VAL A 237 -16.98 -15.16 -23.47
N GLU A 238 -16.70 -16.45 -23.49
CA GLU A 238 -17.69 -17.50 -23.72
C GLU A 238 -17.81 -18.33 -22.44
N PRO A 239 -18.80 -18.06 -21.56
CA PRO A 239 -18.80 -18.63 -20.22
C PRO A 239 -18.89 -20.16 -20.19
N LEU A 240 -19.54 -20.75 -21.19
CA LEU A 240 -19.68 -22.22 -21.34
C LEU A 240 -18.66 -22.84 -22.30
N ALA A 241 -17.68 -22.07 -22.80
CA ALA A 241 -16.65 -22.62 -23.68
C ALA A 241 -15.70 -23.54 -22.90
N GLU A 242 -15.12 -24.49 -23.62
CA GLU A 242 -13.99 -25.29 -23.17
C GLU A 242 -12.77 -24.96 -24.03
N GLY A 243 -11.59 -24.97 -23.41
CA GLY A 243 -10.34 -24.60 -24.08
C GLY A 243 -9.86 -25.57 -25.16
N PRO A 244 -8.82 -25.17 -25.93
CA PRO A 244 -8.05 -23.93 -25.78
C PRO A 244 -8.69 -22.72 -26.48
N LEU A 245 -8.25 -21.52 -26.11
CA LEU A 245 -8.54 -20.29 -26.85
C LEU A 245 -7.93 -20.33 -28.25
N GLU A 246 -8.56 -19.67 -29.21
CA GLU A 246 -8.02 -19.56 -30.58
C GLU A 246 -6.71 -18.73 -30.62
N ASP A 247 -6.62 -17.66 -29.83
CA ASP A 247 -5.48 -16.75 -29.78
C ASP A 247 -5.16 -16.32 -28.33
N PRO A 248 -4.51 -17.18 -27.53
CA PRO A 248 -4.17 -16.86 -26.15
C PRO A 248 -3.02 -15.85 -26.07
N VAL A 249 -3.11 -14.93 -25.11
CA VAL A 249 -2.07 -13.95 -24.80
C VAL A 249 -1.08 -14.56 -23.80
N ALA A 250 0.22 -14.42 -24.07
CA ALA A 250 1.23 -14.85 -23.11
C ALA A 250 1.29 -13.89 -21.91
N PRO A 251 1.42 -14.39 -20.66
CA PRO A 251 1.60 -13.53 -19.51
C PRO A 251 2.91 -12.73 -19.63
N PRO A 252 2.91 -11.44 -19.26
CA PRO A 252 4.14 -10.66 -19.11
C PRO A 252 5.06 -11.30 -18.07
N SER A 253 6.38 -11.13 -18.23
CA SER A 253 7.34 -11.61 -17.23
C SER A 253 7.38 -10.67 -16.02
N TYR A 254 7.19 -11.23 -14.82
CA TYR A 254 7.40 -10.49 -13.59
C TYR A 254 8.87 -10.16 -13.33
N HIS A 255 9.13 -8.92 -12.92
CA HIS A 255 10.44 -8.44 -12.53
C HIS A 255 10.31 -7.46 -11.35
N ARG A 256 10.43 -7.97 -10.11
CA ARG A 256 10.28 -7.21 -8.85
C ARG A 256 10.90 -5.80 -8.89
N MET A 257 12.18 -5.68 -9.26
CA MET A 257 12.87 -4.38 -9.30
C MET A 257 12.30 -3.41 -10.35
N ARG A 258 11.81 -3.91 -11.48
CA ARG A 258 11.21 -3.05 -12.50
C ARG A 258 9.81 -2.61 -12.08
N SER A 259 9.03 -3.52 -11.50
CA SER A 259 7.72 -3.18 -10.94
C SER A 259 7.85 -2.15 -9.83
N LEU A 260 8.79 -2.33 -8.89
CA LEU A 260 9.05 -1.38 -7.83
C LEU A 260 9.51 0.00 -8.36
N TRP A 261 10.41 0.04 -9.35
CA TRP A 261 10.80 1.32 -9.98
C TRP A 261 9.61 2.01 -10.65
N SER A 262 8.77 1.25 -11.36
CA SER A 262 7.57 1.78 -12.00
C SER A 262 6.55 2.28 -10.98
N ALA A 263 6.33 1.57 -9.88
CA ALA A 263 5.48 1.99 -8.78
C ALA A 263 5.96 3.34 -8.21
N LEU A 264 7.24 3.44 -7.85
CA LEU A 264 7.85 4.70 -7.40
C LEU A 264 7.70 5.84 -8.42
N THR A 265 7.82 5.51 -9.71
CA THR A 265 7.72 6.48 -10.81
C THR A 265 6.31 7.03 -10.92
N VAL A 266 5.29 6.16 -10.91
CA VAL A 266 3.89 6.59 -10.98
C VAL A 266 3.46 7.33 -9.72
N THR A 267 3.93 6.90 -8.53
CA THR A 267 3.67 7.62 -7.28
C THR A 267 4.21 9.04 -7.34
N LEU A 268 5.48 9.23 -7.69
CA LEU A 268 6.06 10.56 -7.73
C LEU A 268 5.39 11.45 -8.78
N ARG A 269 5.12 10.91 -9.97
CA ARG A 269 4.42 11.63 -11.04
C ARG A 269 3.04 12.10 -10.57
N ASP A 270 2.24 11.18 -10.05
CA ASP A 270 0.85 11.47 -9.71
C ASP A 270 0.76 12.36 -8.46
N PHE A 271 1.66 12.21 -7.48
CA PHE A 271 1.73 13.11 -6.32
C PHE A 271 2.03 14.55 -6.75
N VAL A 272 2.90 14.74 -7.75
CA VAL A 272 3.23 16.06 -8.31
C VAL A 272 2.07 16.60 -9.16
N ASP A 273 1.57 15.80 -10.10
CA ASP A 273 0.59 16.25 -11.10
C ASP A 273 -0.80 16.47 -10.49
N LYS A 274 -1.30 15.53 -9.67
CA LYS A 274 -2.65 15.63 -9.06
C LYS A 274 -2.76 16.77 -8.03
N GLN A 275 -1.64 17.19 -7.44
CA GLN A 275 -1.60 18.34 -6.51
C GLN A 275 -1.23 19.68 -7.19
N GLY A 276 -0.96 19.65 -8.50
CA GLY A 276 -0.61 20.84 -9.29
C GLY A 276 0.73 21.47 -8.92
N TRP A 277 1.76 20.65 -8.69
CA TRP A 277 3.14 21.10 -8.56
C TRP A 277 3.78 21.29 -9.95
N ASP A 278 4.55 22.37 -10.13
CA ASP A 278 5.20 22.66 -11.42
C ASP A 278 6.36 21.68 -11.69
N GLY A 279 6.94 21.14 -10.63
CA GLY A 279 8.04 20.17 -10.67
C GLY A 279 8.54 19.83 -9.28
N VAL A 280 9.75 19.31 -9.21
CA VAL A 280 10.42 18.92 -7.95
C VAL A 280 11.78 19.58 -7.84
N TRP A 281 12.23 19.74 -6.60
CA TRP A 281 13.62 20.01 -6.35
C TRP A 281 14.19 19.10 -5.26
N LEU A 282 15.49 18.83 -5.33
CA LEU A 282 16.16 17.89 -4.45
C LEU A 282 17.62 18.28 -4.14
N PRO A 283 18.11 18.06 -2.91
CA PRO A 283 19.53 18.17 -2.63
C PRO A 283 20.31 17.02 -3.27
N MET A 284 21.44 17.35 -3.90
CA MET A 284 22.33 16.40 -4.54
C MET A 284 23.67 16.37 -3.81
N THR A 285 23.86 15.34 -2.98
CA THR A 285 25.10 15.12 -2.21
C THR A 285 26.10 14.24 -2.96
N GLY A 286 25.65 13.49 -3.98
CA GLY A 286 26.48 12.58 -4.77
C GLY A 286 26.63 11.18 -4.15
N ASP A 287 25.81 10.87 -3.14
CA ASP A 287 25.63 9.51 -2.61
C ASP A 287 24.62 8.70 -3.44
N LEU A 288 24.43 7.43 -3.08
CA LEU A 288 23.51 6.53 -3.78
C LEU A 288 22.07 7.05 -3.78
N LEU A 289 21.61 7.54 -2.63
CA LEU A 289 20.21 7.88 -2.41
C LEU A 289 19.82 9.14 -3.18
N SER A 290 20.62 10.21 -3.10
CA SER A 290 20.40 11.44 -3.88
C SER A 290 20.51 11.18 -5.37
N CYS A 291 21.41 10.30 -5.81
CA CYS A 291 21.54 9.93 -7.21
C CYS A 291 20.33 9.12 -7.71
N ALA A 292 19.84 8.18 -6.90
CA ALA A 292 18.63 7.41 -7.20
C ALA A 292 17.41 8.33 -7.29
N LEU A 293 17.28 9.27 -6.36
CA LEU A 293 16.17 10.23 -6.32
C LEU A 293 16.15 11.12 -7.56
N ALA A 294 17.31 11.63 -7.99
CA ALA A 294 17.41 12.43 -9.22
C ALA A 294 17.01 11.61 -10.46
N ALA A 295 17.46 10.36 -10.54
CA ALA A 295 17.12 9.48 -11.65
C ALA A 295 15.61 9.15 -11.68
N LEU A 296 15.02 8.83 -10.52
CA LEU A 296 13.59 8.59 -10.38
C LEU A 296 12.78 9.82 -10.78
N SER A 297 13.19 11.00 -10.31
CA SER A 297 12.50 12.27 -10.60
C SER A 297 12.45 12.56 -12.10
N VAL A 298 13.53 12.28 -12.82
CA VAL A 298 13.58 12.47 -14.28
C VAL A 298 12.76 11.43 -15.02
N ASP A 299 12.78 10.17 -14.57
CA ASP A 299 11.96 9.12 -15.16
C ASP A 299 10.45 9.39 -14.94
N ALA A 300 10.07 10.03 -13.83
CA ALA A 300 8.69 10.39 -13.50
C ALA A 300 8.17 11.66 -14.19
N LEU A 301 8.97 12.73 -14.23
CA LEU A 301 8.50 14.08 -14.60
C LEU A 301 9.17 14.65 -15.86
N GLY A 302 10.23 13.99 -16.34
CA GLY A 302 11.12 14.54 -17.35
C GLY A 302 12.10 15.58 -16.79
N PRO A 303 13.19 15.85 -17.51
CA PRO A 303 14.32 16.64 -16.98
C PRO A 303 14.01 18.13 -16.79
N THR A 304 12.98 18.67 -17.44
CA THR A 304 12.62 20.09 -17.38
C THR A 304 11.86 20.48 -16.11
N ARG A 305 11.33 19.50 -15.36
CA ARG A 305 10.57 19.69 -14.12
C ARG A 305 11.36 19.24 -12.89
N VAL A 306 12.68 19.05 -13.03
CA VAL A 306 13.56 18.52 -11.98
C VAL A 306 14.72 19.47 -11.76
N HIS A 307 14.85 19.97 -10.53
CA HIS A 307 15.83 20.99 -10.16
C HIS A 307 16.74 20.49 -9.04
N GLY A 308 18.04 20.38 -9.31
CA GLY A 308 19.01 19.94 -8.31
C GLY A 308 19.64 21.10 -7.56
N LEU A 309 19.94 20.89 -6.28
CA LEU A 309 20.83 21.77 -5.52
C LEU A 309 22.02 20.94 -5.03
N ILE A 310 23.19 21.15 -5.63
CA ILE A 310 24.41 20.43 -5.26
C ILE A 310 24.90 20.93 -3.91
N VAL A 311 24.99 20.02 -2.96
CA VAL A 311 25.46 20.29 -1.59
C VAL A 311 26.81 19.58 -1.41
N PRO A 312 27.93 20.30 -1.25
CA PRO A 312 29.26 19.70 -1.12
C PRO A 312 29.51 19.07 0.26
N ALA A 313 28.66 18.11 0.62
CA ALA A 313 28.62 17.50 1.94
C ALA A 313 29.56 16.29 2.13
N MET A 314 29.86 15.57 1.04
CA MET A 314 30.52 14.25 1.06
C MET A 314 31.92 14.26 0.39
N GLY A 315 32.52 15.44 0.24
CA GLY A 315 33.85 15.62 -0.36
C GLY A 315 33.85 15.74 -1.91
N GLY A 316 35.04 15.96 -2.48
CA GLY A 316 35.19 16.36 -3.89
C GLY A 316 34.71 15.33 -4.91
N ASP A 317 34.93 14.03 -4.67
CA ASP A 317 34.51 12.97 -5.59
C ASP A 317 32.99 12.83 -5.64
N ALA A 318 32.29 13.00 -4.52
CA ALA A 318 30.84 12.96 -4.47
C ALA A 318 30.21 14.15 -5.20
N VAL A 319 30.78 15.36 -5.02
CA VAL A 319 30.37 16.56 -5.78
C VAL A 319 30.58 16.38 -7.27
N ALA A 320 31.72 15.80 -7.68
CA ALA A 320 31.97 15.51 -9.09
C ALA A 320 30.94 14.54 -9.69
N ASP A 321 30.52 13.53 -8.92
CA ASP A 321 29.48 12.60 -9.34
C ASP A 321 28.09 13.25 -9.39
N ALA A 322 27.76 14.14 -8.45
CA ALA A 322 26.52 14.92 -8.50
C ALA A 322 26.45 15.80 -9.77
N ARG A 323 27.53 16.52 -10.09
CA ARG A 323 27.63 17.32 -11.34
C ARG A 323 27.52 16.45 -12.59
N ARG A 324 28.19 15.28 -12.58
CA ARG A 324 28.13 14.34 -13.70
C ARG A 324 26.72 13.78 -13.89
N LEU A 325 26.05 13.41 -12.81
CA LEU A 325 24.68 12.95 -12.85
C LEU A 325 23.74 14.02 -13.40
N ALA A 326 23.85 15.26 -12.91
CA ALA A 326 23.08 16.39 -13.40
C ALA A 326 23.22 16.56 -14.92
N SER A 327 24.46 16.51 -15.42
CA SER A 327 24.74 16.58 -16.86
C SER A 327 24.18 15.38 -17.64
N ASN A 328 24.27 14.17 -17.09
CA ASN A 328 23.75 12.96 -17.76
C ASN A 328 22.23 12.98 -17.85
N LEU A 329 21.56 13.47 -16.80
CA LEU A 329 20.11 13.60 -16.70
C LEU A 329 19.57 14.84 -17.40
N ARG A 330 20.44 15.83 -17.71
CA ARG A 330 20.08 17.12 -18.32
C ARG A 330 19.14 17.96 -17.46
N ILE A 331 19.31 17.89 -16.15
CA ILE A 331 18.55 18.68 -15.18
C ILE A 331 19.26 20.00 -14.87
N GLY A 332 18.48 21.03 -14.55
CA GLY A 332 19.02 22.30 -14.05
C GLY A 332 19.53 22.12 -12.63
N CYS A 333 20.77 22.54 -12.36
CA CYS A 333 21.33 22.48 -11.02
C CYS A 333 22.02 23.78 -10.62
N GLU A 334 21.77 24.19 -9.39
CA GLU A 334 22.54 25.22 -8.68
C GLU A 334 23.49 24.53 -7.68
N GLU A 335 24.55 25.22 -7.26
CA GLU A 335 25.50 24.69 -6.28
C GLU A 335 25.68 25.67 -5.13
N VAL A 336 25.60 25.16 -3.90
CA VAL A 336 25.85 25.99 -2.70
C VAL A 336 27.37 26.21 -2.56
N PRO A 337 27.86 27.46 -2.51
CA PRO A 337 29.28 27.72 -2.33
C PRO A 337 29.80 27.15 -1.02
N ALA A 338 30.94 26.46 -1.06
CA ALA A 338 31.53 25.83 0.12
C ALA A 338 31.84 26.83 1.24
N GLU A 339 32.19 28.07 0.90
CA GLU A 339 32.42 29.16 1.85
C GLU A 339 31.16 29.52 2.64
N THR A 340 29.99 29.41 1.99
CA THR A 340 28.69 29.66 2.65
C THR A 340 28.42 28.58 3.69
N LEU A 341 28.62 27.31 3.34
CA LEU A 341 28.43 26.19 4.27
C LEU A 341 29.43 26.24 5.43
N SER A 342 30.67 26.64 5.17
CA SER A 342 31.67 26.87 6.23
C SER A 342 31.22 27.98 7.19
N ALA A 343 30.75 29.12 6.68
CA ALA A 343 30.27 30.22 7.51
C ALA A 343 29.03 29.84 8.32
N VAL A 344 28.09 29.09 7.73
CA VAL A 344 26.93 28.54 8.44
C VAL A 344 27.37 27.56 9.53
N GLY A 345 28.32 26.68 9.22
CA GLY A 345 28.82 25.72 10.21
C GLY A 345 29.56 26.37 11.37
N GLU A 346 30.35 27.43 11.11
CA GLU A 346 30.96 28.25 12.15
C GLU A 346 29.93 28.96 13.02
N LEU A 347 28.88 29.51 12.41
CA LEU A 347 27.80 30.20 13.13
C LEU A 347 27.02 29.25 14.04
N LEU A 348 26.74 28.04 13.57
CA LEU A 348 25.93 27.04 14.28
C LEU A 348 26.77 26.16 15.22
N GLY A 349 28.09 26.17 15.07
CA GLY A 349 29.00 25.29 15.81
C GLY A 349 28.89 23.83 15.40
N ASP A 350 28.31 23.54 14.23
CA ASP A 350 28.13 22.21 13.67
C ASP A 350 28.39 22.23 12.16
N ALA A 351 29.22 21.31 11.69
CA ALA A 351 29.59 21.15 10.28
C ALA A 351 29.12 19.80 9.73
N SER A 352 28.03 19.25 10.27
CA SER A 352 27.46 17.99 9.84
C SER A 352 26.87 18.07 8.42
N PRO A 353 27.07 17.03 7.59
CA PRO A 353 26.41 16.90 6.28
C PRO A 353 24.89 17.09 6.32
N SER A 354 24.22 16.52 7.33
CA SER A 354 22.77 16.59 7.51
C SER A 354 22.28 18.02 7.70
N LEU A 355 22.98 18.82 8.51
CA LEU A 355 22.67 20.24 8.70
C LEU A 355 22.80 21.04 7.40
N TRP A 356 23.78 20.72 6.55
CA TRP A 356 23.91 21.37 5.24
C TRP A 356 22.77 21.01 4.30
N CYS A 357 22.28 19.77 4.33
CA CYS A 357 21.07 19.38 3.61
C CYS A 357 19.85 20.18 4.10
N ARG A 358 19.67 20.32 5.42
CA ARG A 358 18.60 21.15 5.99
C ARG A 358 18.71 22.62 5.58
N PHE A 359 19.91 23.18 5.65
CA PHE A 359 20.16 24.55 5.19
C PHE A 359 19.80 24.70 3.70
N ALA A 360 20.26 23.77 2.86
CA ALA A 360 19.95 23.75 1.44
C ALA A 360 18.44 23.76 1.19
N ARG A 361 17.65 22.99 1.96
CA ARG A 361 16.18 23.01 1.89
C ARG A 361 15.56 24.33 2.31
N ALA A 362 16.11 24.96 3.34
CA ALA A 362 15.61 26.25 3.82
C ALA A 362 15.85 27.38 2.79
N VAL A 363 16.93 27.32 2.01
CA VAL A 363 17.27 28.36 1.03
C VAL A 363 16.73 28.07 -0.38
N ALA A 364 16.41 26.82 -0.72
CA ALA A 364 15.95 26.44 -2.05
C ALA A 364 14.77 27.28 -2.60
N PRO A 365 13.74 27.65 -1.81
CA PRO A 365 12.65 28.51 -2.29
C PRO A 365 13.09 29.91 -2.72
N ARG A 366 14.29 30.36 -2.31
CA ARG A 366 14.90 31.63 -2.75
C ARG A 366 15.75 31.47 -4.00
N ILE A 367 16.26 30.27 -4.23
CA ILE A 367 17.06 29.91 -5.41
C ILE A 367 16.13 29.62 -6.60
N PHE A 368 14.98 29.02 -6.34
CA PHE A 368 13.94 28.71 -7.34
C PHE A 368 12.65 29.50 -7.05
N PRO A 369 12.63 30.84 -7.26
CA PRO A 369 11.53 31.70 -6.80
C PRO A 369 10.27 31.67 -7.69
N ASP A 370 10.40 31.27 -8.95
CA ASP A 370 9.36 31.45 -9.97
C ASP A 370 8.46 30.21 -10.17
N GLU A 371 8.72 29.11 -9.46
CA GLU A 371 8.06 27.81 -9.66
C GLU A 371 7.59 27.21 -8.33
N ARG A 372 6.39 26.62 -8.32
CA ARG A 372 5.89 25.84 -7.18
C ARG A 372 6.50 24.44 -7.26
N LEU A 373 7.71 24.30 -6.73
CA LEU A 373 8.47 23.05 -6.72
C LEU A 373 8.28 22.26 -5.42
N LEU A 374 8.03 20.96 -5.55
CA LEU A 374 7.91 20.03 -4.42
C LEU A 374 9.31 19.67 -3.88
N PRO A 375 9.64 19.99 -2.62
CA PRO A 375 10.92 19.62 -2.01
C PRO A 375 10.95 18.13 -1.67
N LEU A 376 11.92 17.41 -2.23
CA LEU A 376 12.10 15.97 -1.99
C LEU A 376 13.19 15.66 -0.96
N THR A 377 13.09 14.47 -0.38
CA THR A 377 14.16 13.82 0.38
C THR A 377 14.43 12.42 -0.14
N SER A 378 15.69 11.98 -0.04
CA SER A 378 16.12 10.66 -0.48
C SER A 378 16.21 9.65 0.66
N VAL A 379 15.66 9.97 1.83
CA VAL A 379 15.69 9.07 2.99
C VAL A 379 14.98 7.76 2.66
N ASP A 380 15.61 6.64 3.01
CA ASP A 380 15.11 5.30 2.72
C ASP A 380 14.58 4.57 3.97
N LYS A 381 13.88 3.45 3.79
CA LYS A 381 13.30 2.68 4.90
C LYS A 381 14.37 2.23 5.90
N THR A 382 15.53 1.80 5.40
CA THR A 382 16.70 1.44 6.22
C THR A 382 17.18 2.62 7.07
N ALA A 383 17.35 3.81 6.50
CA ALA A 383 17.74 5.03 7.23
C ALA A 383 16.72 5.38 8.32
N LEU A 384 15.43 5.40 7.99
CA LEU A 384 14.36 5.74 8.92
C LEU A 384 14.28 4.75 10.08
N ALA A 385 14.39 3.45 9.81
CA ALA A 385 14.39 2.42 10.83
C ALA A 385 15.59 2.55 11.79
N LEU A 386 16.74 2.97 11.27
CA LEU A 386 18.01 3.03 12.02
C LEU A 386 18.36 4.41 12.58
N GLY A 387 17.41 5.35 12.57
CA GLY A 387 17.55 6.65 13.21
C GLY A 387 18.50 7.58 12.47
N GLN A 388 18.30 7.70 11.15
CA GLN A 388 18.90 8.77 10.35
C GLN A 388 18.61 10.14 10.98
N ASP A 389 19.58 11.03 10.91
CA ASP A 389 19.44 12.40 11.40
C ASP A 389 18.23 13.07 10.73
N PRO A 390 17.26 13.60 11.50
CA PRO A 390 16.11 14.28 10.94
C PRO A 390 16.45 15.47 10.04
N ASP A 391 17.60 16.12 10.23
CA ASP A 391 18.05 17.20 9.35
C ASP A 391 18.25 16.75 7.90
N ASP A 392 18.46 15.44 7.65
CA ASP A 392 18.55 14.88 6.30
C ASP A 392 17.22 14.89 5.54
N TYR A 393 16.07 15.02 6.21
CA TYR A 393 14.75 15.06 5.57
C TYR A 393 13.85 16.22 6.01
N HIS A 394 14.21 16.95 7.06
CA HIS A 394 13.47 18.14 7.49
C HIS A 394 13.45 19.20 6.39
N GLY A 395 12.26 19.79 6.20
CA GLY A 395 11.98 20.76 5.13
C GLY A 395 11.61 20.14 3.78
N ALA A 396 11.65 18.80 3.64
CA ALA A 396 11.02 18.12 2.51
C ALA A 396 9.51 17.93 2.76
N LEU A 397 8.78 17.71 1.68
CA LEU A 397 7.33 17.44 1.69
C LEU A 397 6.98 16.06 1.15
N PHE A 398 7.91 15.39 0.49
CA PHE A 398 7.72 14.03 -0.01
C PHE A 398 9.01 13.20 0.04
N ALA A 399 8.89 11.93 0.45
CA ALA A 399 9.99 10.97 0.56
C ALA A 399 9.70 9.73 -0.30
N PRO A 400 10.08 9.72 -1.60
CA PRO A 400 9.76 8.58 -2.48
C PRO A 400 10.29 7.23 -2.00
N PHE A 401 11.39 7.22 -1.25
CA PHE A 401 12.04 5.98 -0.80
C PHE A 401 11.73 5.60 0.65
N SER A 402 10.81 6.30 1.32
CA SER A 402 10.51 6.08 2.75
C SER A 402 10.15 4.63 3.08
N ASP A 403 9.62 3.90 2.10
CA ASP A 403 9.23 2.49 2.24
C ASP A 403 10.03 1.54 1.33
N VAL A 404 11.26 1.92 0.97
CA VAL A 404 12.17 1.07 0.18
C VAL A 404 13.44 0.77 0.97
N TYR A 405 13.82 -0.50 1.07
CA TYR A 405 15.09 -0.89 1.68
C TYR A 405 16.30 -0.49 0.84
N ARG A 406 17.41 -0.16 1.49
CA ARG A 406 18.64 0.28 0.80
C ARG A 406 19.25 -0.80 -0.09
N THR A 407 19.08 -2.08 0.28
CA THR A 407 19.47 -3.21 -0.56
C THR A 407 18.72 -3.17 -1.90
N ASP A 408 17.41 -2.93 -1.86
CA ASP A 408 16.59 -2.79 -3.06
C ASP A 408 16.97 -1.54 -3.85
N LEU A 409 17.23 -0.39 -3.22
CA LEU A 409 17.72 0.81 -3.93
C LEU A 409 19.04 0.57 -4.67
N THR A 410 19.95 -0.21 -4.08
CA THR A 410 21.22 -0.57 -4.74
C THR A 410 20.96 -1.43 -5.99
N ALA A 411 20.01 -2.36 -5.92
CA ALA A 411 19.59 -3.18 -7.04
C ALA A 411 18.85 -2.36 -8.11
N LEU A 412 17.93 -1.49 -7.71
CA LEU A 412 17.16 -0.59 -8.57
C LEU A 412 18.07 0.32 -9.40
N VAL A 413 19.05 0.99 -8.78
CA VAL A 413 20.00 1.85 -9.50
C VAL A 413 20.81 1.03 -10.52
N SER A 414 21.15 -0.21 -10.18
CA SER A 414 21.88 -1.11 -11.07
C SER A 414 21.02 -1.53 -12.27
N ASP A 415 19.77 -1.95 -12.05
CA ASP A 415 18.84 -2.33 -13.13
C ASP A 415 18.50 -1.12 -14.02
N ARG A 416 18.21 0.04 -13.41
CA ARG A 416 17.97 1.28 -14.16
C ARG A 416 19.14 1.59 -15.08
N ASN A 417 20.37 1.52 -14.58
CA ASN A 417 21.57 1.82 -15.38
C ASN A 417 21.78 0.86 -16.57
N LEU A 418 21.11 -0.31 -16.61
CA LEU A 418 21.10 -1.18 -17.80
C LEU A 418 20.34 -0.54 -18.96
N LYS A 419 19.29 0.24 -18.68
CA LYS A 419 18.54 1.00 -19.71
C LYS A 419 19.36 2.19 -20.21
N SER A 420 19.88 2.99 -19.28
CA SER A 420 20.73 4.15 -19.57
C SER A 420 21.69 4.43 -18.41
N PRO A 421 23.01 4.38 -18.62
CA PRO A 421 24.01 4.45 -17.54
C PRO A 421 24.26 5.90 -17.08
N VAL A 422 23.23 6.57 -16.57
CA VAL A 422 23.31 7.97 -16.12
C VAL A 422 23.88 8.11 -14.71
N VAL A 423 23.70 7.10 -13.83
CA VAL A 423 24.25 7.15 -12.48
C VAL A 423 25.72 6.70 -12.51
N PRO A 424 26.68 7.54 -12.05
CA PRO A 424 28.09 7.18 -12.08
C PRO A 424 28.41 5.91 -11.28
N ARG A 425 29.22 5.01 -11.83
CA ARG A 425 29.60 3.73 -11.17
C ARG A 425 30.34 3.92 -9.84
N THR A 426 31.02 5.05 -9.69
CA THR A 426 31.74 5.47 -8.48
C THR A 426 30.81 5.67 -7.28
N VAL A 427 29.54 6.01 -7.50
CA VAL A 427 28.52 6.17 -6.45
C VAL A 427 28.30 4.86 -5.69
N GLN A 428 28.12 3.74 -6.40
CA GLN A 428 27.92 2.44 -5.76
C GLN A 428 29.16 1.97 -4.98
N ALA A 429 30.36 2.30 -5.44
CA ALA A 429 31.59 1.97 -4.72
C ALA A 429 31.71 2.71 -3.37
N ARG A 430 31.01 3.84 -3.22
CA ARG A 430 30.93 4.62 -1.98
C ARG A 430 29.74 4.26 -1.09
N LEU A 431 29.00 3.20 -1.40
CA LEU A 431 27.87 2.75 -0.56
C LEU A 431 28.27 2.77 0.92
N GLU A 432 27.47 3.45 1.72
CA GLU A 432 27.60 3.49 3.17
C GLU A 432 26.61 2.52 3.80
N VAL A 433 27.11 1.72 4.72
CA VAL A 433 26.32 0.79 5.50
C VAL A 433 26.17 1.43 6.88
N PRO A 434 24.96 1.61 7.40
CA PRO A 434 24.75 2.05 8.78
C PRO A 434 25.55 1.15 9.74
N VAL A 435 26.49 1.73 10.49
CA VAL A 435 27.41 0.98 11.36
C VAL A 435 26.86 0.81 12.77
N GLY A 436 27.24 -0.29 13.46
CA GLY A 436 27.06 -0.44 14.91
C GLY A 436 25.85 -1.27 15.38
N ILE A 437 25.13 -1.92 14.47
CA ILE A 437 23.89 -2.66 14.79
C ILE A 437 24.06 -4.18 14.72
N VAL A 438 24.73 -4.67 13.68
CA VAL A 438 25.07 -6.10 13.50
C VAL A 438 26.56 -6.29 13.78
N ALA A 439 26.96 -7.37 14.45
CA ALA A 439 28.37 -7.68 14.65
C ALA A 439 28.98 -8.11 13.32
N LEU A 440 29.59 -7.16 12.60
CA LEU A 440 30.20 -7.44 11.30
C LEU A 440 31.48 -8.25 11.49
N PRO A 441 31.58 -9.49 10.98
CA PRO A 441 32.88 -10.15 10.85
C PRO A 441 33.77 -9.28 9.97
N ARG A 442 35.04 -9.09 10.37
CA ARG A 442 36.03 -8.22 9.70
C ARG A 442 36.24 -8.49 8.20
N LEU A 443 35.73 -9.61 7.67
CA LEU A 443 35.87 -10.08 6.29
C LEU A 443 34.59 -9.94 5.43
N ARG A 444 33.47 -9.38 5.94
CA ARG A 444 32.24 -9.23 5.14
C ARG A 444 32.32 -8.01 4.21
N SER A 445 31.74 -8.14 3.01
CA SER A 445 31.57 -7.02 2.08
C SER A 445 30.44 -6.10 2.55
N LYS A 446 30.51 -4.81 2.20
CA LYS A 446 29.47 -3.83 2.53
C LYS A 446 28.07 -4.23 2.06
N ALA A 447 27.95 -4.74 0.84
CA ALA A 447 26.67 -5.20 0.27
C ALA A 447 26.05 -6.33 1.10
N ARG A 448 26.86 -7.29 1.56
CA ARG A 448 26.37 -8.39 2.40
C ARG A 448 25.94 -7.88 3.77
N SER A 449 26.71 -6.98 4.37
CA SER A 449 26.35 -6.35 5.64
C SER A 449 25.03 -5.59 5.57
N LEU A 450 24.78 -4.89 4.46
CA LEU A 450 23.51 -4.19 4.24
C LEU A 450 22.34 -5.16 4.11
N SER A 451 22.51 -6.22 3.33
CA SER A 451 21.49 -7.27 3.17
C SER A 451 21.14 -7.94 4.51
N ASP A 452 22.13 -8.22 5.36
CA ASP A 452 21.91 -8.79 6.69
C ASP A 452 21.08 -7.84 7.58
N ILE A 453 21.35 -6.52 7.52
CA ILE A 453 20.61 -5.49 8.25
C ILE A 453 19.16 -5.39 7.74
N ASP A 454 18.97 -5.23 6.44
CA ASP A 454 17.63 -5.07 5.85
C ASP A 454 16.79 -6.34 6.06
N SER A 455 17.39 -7.53 6.01
CA SER A 455 16.69 -8.78 6.32
C SER A 455 16.24 -8.86 7.78
N LEU A 456 17.04 -8.33 8.71
CA LEU A 456 16.66 -8.29 10.12
C LEU A 456 15.59 -7.23 10.38
N LEU A 457 15.66 -6.09 9.70
CA LEU A 457 14.61 -5.07 9.72
C LEU A 457 13.29 -5.62 9.19
N LEU A 458 13.32 -6.40 8.10
CA LEU A 458 12.12 -6.99 7.50
C LEU A 458 11.38 -7.91 8.48
N ARG A 459 12.14 -8.70 9.24
CA ARG A 459 11.58 -9.58 10.25
C ARG A 459 10.95 -8.82 11.41
N VAL A 460 11.53 -7.68 11.79
CA VAL A 460 11.00 -6.82 12.86
C VAL A 460 9.76 -6.05 12.43
N ILE A 461 9.80 -5.43 11.24
CA ILE A 461 8.79 -4.46 10.80
C ILE A 461 7.61 -5.20 10.16
N GLU A 462 7.84 -5.90 9.06
CA GLU A 462 6.82 -6.59 8.25
C GLU A 462 6.28 -7.79 9.00
N ARG A 463 7.17 -8.69 9.45
CA ARG A 463 6.73 -9.93 10.12
C ARG A 463 6.36 -9.75 11.59
N GLY A 464 6.68 -8.61 12.19
CA GLY A 464 6.41 -8.34 13.60
C GLY A 464 7.10 -9.31 14.57
N GLU A 465 8.22 -9.93 14.19
CA GLU A 465 8.92 -10.92 15.02
C GLU A 465 9.47 -10.25 16.30
N SER A 466 9.18 -10.84 17.46
CA SER A 466 9.66 -10.33 18.75
C SER A 466 11.15 -10.60 18.96
N LEU A 467 11.76 -10.00 19.99
CA LEU A 467 13.14 -10.33 20.38
C LEU A 467 13.33 -11.84 20.61
N THR A 468 12.32 -12.51 21.18
CA THR A 468 12.36 -13.95 21.44
C THR A 468 12.35 -14.74 20.14
N ASP A 469 11.50 -14.37 19.18
CA ASP A 469 11.38 -15.04 17.89
C ASP A 469 12.67 -14.89 17.08
N LEU A 470 13.24 -13.68 17.08
CA LEU A 470 14.51 -13.40 16.42
C LEU A 470 15.63 -14.31 16.93
N VAL A 471 15.75 -14.45 18.25
CA VAL A 471 16.77 -15.29 18.89
C VAL A 471 16.52 -16.78 18.66
N ARG A 472 15.26 -17.23 18.73
CA ARG A 472 14.88 -18.63 18.44
C ARG A 472 15.22 -19.03 17.00
N ALA A 473 15.05 -18.11 16.05
CA ALA A 473 15.43 -18.35 14.66
C ALA A 473 16.96 -18.25 14.40
N GLY A 474 17.77 -18.04 15.45
CA GLY A 474 19.23 -18.07 15.37
C GLY A 474 19.91 -16.71 15.25
N THR A 475 19.18 -15.59 15.41
CA THR A 475 19.79 -14.25 15.46
C THR A 475 20.54 -14.08 16.78
N PRO A 476 21.79 -13.58 16.79
CA PRO A 476 22.49 -13.29 18.04
C PRO A 476 21.69 -12.31 18.92
N PRO A 477 21.51 -12.58 20.24
CA PRO A 477 20.69 -11.73 21.11
C PRO A 477 21.07 -10.26 21.13
N ASP A 478 22.38 -9.96 21.10
CA ASP A 478 22.89 -8.59 21.11
C ASP A 478 22.54 -7.85 19.81
N GLU A 479 22.56 -8.53 18.67
CA GLU A 479 22.21 -7.94 17.37
C GLU A 479 20.70 -7.68 17.26
N ALA A 480 19.89 -8.68 17.64
CA ALA A 480 18.44 -8.54 17.67
C ALA A 480 18.01 -7.38 18.59
N ARG A 481 18.60 -7.30 19.79
CA ARG A 481 18.36 -6.19 20.72
C ARG A 481 18.81 -4.86 20.12
N ALA A 482 19.97 -4.79 19.48
CA ALA A 482 20.49 -3.55 18.90
C ALA A 482 19.57 -3.00 17.81
N VAL A 483 19.07 -3.85 16.89
CA VAL A 483 18.09 -3.43 15.87
C VAL A 483 16.81 -2.93 16.51
N LEU A 484 16.18 -3.74 17.37
CA LEU A 484 14.91 -3.39 18.01
C LEU A 484 15.02 -2.08 18.78
N SER A 485 16.08 -1.91 19.57
CA SER A 485 16.34 -0.69 20.33
C SER A 485 16.48 0.52 19.41
N ARG A 486 17.12 0.36 18.24
CA ARG A 486 17.29 1.44 17.26
C ARG A 486 15.96 1.80 16.59
N VAL A 487 15.16 0.81 16.20
CA VAL A 487 13.81 1.03 15.66
C VAL A 487 12.95 1.79 16.68
N ILE A 488 12.93 1.36 17.94
CA ILE A 488 12.15 2.02 18.99
C ILE A 488 12.65 3.46 19.25
N ALA A 489 13.96 3.63 19.43
CA ALA A 489 14.55 4.95 19.74
C ALA A 489 14.34 5.99 18.63
N SER A 490 14.11 5.54 17.39
CA SER A 490 13.98 6.41 16.22
C SER A 490 12.54 6.83 15.93
N GLU A 491 11.56 6.36 16.71
CA GLU A 491 10.12 6.60 16.51
C GLU A 491 9.77 8.08 16.41
N LEU A 492 10.27 8.91 17.35
CA LEU A 492 9.96 10.35 17.34
C LEU A 492 10.50 11.04 16.07
N GLY A 493 11.72 10.70 15.67
CA GLY A 493 12.32 11.23 14.44
C GLY A 493 11.53 10.81 13.20
N ARG A 494 11.19 9.52 13.09
CA ARG A 494 10.40 8.98 11.97
C ARG A 494 9.05 9.66 11.79
N ARG A 495 8.36 10.01 12.88
CA ARG A 495 7.07 10.76 12.79
C ARG A 495 7.21 12.16 12.20
N THR A 496 8.42 12.67 12.07
CA THR A 496 8.71 13.96 11.38
C THR A 496 9.13 13.79 9.92
N CYS A 497 9.27 12.54 9.44
CA CYS A 497 9.48 12.26 8.03
C CYS A 497 8.26 12.73 7.23
N PRO A 498 8.44 13.38 6.06
CA PRO A 498 7.31 13.68 5.19
C PRO A 498 6.67 12.38 4.69
N VAL A 499 5.45 12.53 4.17
CA VAL A 499 4.70 11.46 3.49
C VAL A 499 5.51 10.85 2.34
N GLY A 500 5.31 9.56 2.11
CA GLY A 500 5.88 8.80 1.02
C GLY A 500 4.99 7.59 0.71
N PRO A 501 5.31 6.81 -0.33
CA PRO A 501 4.46 5.69 -0.70
C PRO A 501 4.54 4.54 0.32
N VAL A 502 3.46 3.76 0.40
CA VAL A 502 3.39 2.46 1.06
C VAL A 502 3.45 1.41 -0.05
N LEU A 503 4.55 0.65 -0.10
CA LEU A 503 4.85 -0.30 -1.17
C LEU A 503 5.24 -1.68 -0.64
N SER A 504 5.49 -1.82 0.66
CA SER A 504 5.82 -3.08 1.32
C SER A 504 4.63 -3.62 2.10
N ASP A 505 4.74 -4.86 2.56
CA ASP A 505 3.70 -5.52 3.37
C ASP A 505 3.37 -4.76 4.67
N ARG A 506 4.36 -4.06 5.23
CA ARG A 506 4.14 -3.11 6.32
C ARG A 506 5.15 -1.99 6.28
N SER A 507 4.66 -0.77 6.14
CA SER A 507 5.46 0.43 6.22
C SER A 507 5.87 0.79 7.66
N LEU A 508 6.85 1.68 7.79
CA LEU A 508 7.21 2.27 9.09
C LEU A 508 6.12 3.19 9.66
N VAL A 509 5.17 3.65 8.83
CA VAL A 509 4.03 4.47 9.26
C VAL A 509 2.96 3.60 9.92
N GLU A 510 2.85 2.35 9.50
CA GLU A 510 1.96 1.33 10.08
C GLU A 510 2.60 0.66 11.30
N HIS A 511 3.92 0.42 11.28
CA HIS A 511 4.68 -0.09 12.43
C HIS A 511 5.01 1.02 13.46
N ARG A 512 4.00 1.56 14.14
CA ARG A 512 4.20 2.61 15.16
C ARG A 512 4.47 2.04 16.55
N MET A 513 5.47 2.60 17.21
CA MET A 513 5.72 2.36 18.63
C MET A 513 5.20 3.52 19.49
N PRO A 514 4.79 3.29 20.75
CA PRO A 514 4.44 4.37 21.66
C PRO A 514 5.65 5.27 21.95
N LEU A 515 5.47 6.60 21.89
CA LEU A 515 6.55 7.57 22.13
C LEU A 515 7.04 7.58 23.58
N SER A 516 6.12 7.42 24.54
CA SER A 516 6.40 7.42 25.97
C SER A 516 6.42 5.98 26.50
N CYS A 517 7.32 5.16 25.96
CA CYS A 517 7.45 3.75 26.32
C CYS A 517 8.75 3.50 27.10
N HIS A 518 8.65 2.96 28.31
CA HIS A 518 9.79 2.48 29.11
C HIS A 518 9.93 0.96 29.09
N TRP A 519 9.08 0.27 28.34
CA TRP A 519 9.13 -1.18 28.23
C TRP A 519 10.40 -1.58 27.46
N ASP A 520 11.22 -2.43 28.09
CA ASP A 520 12.41 -3.04 27.50
C ASP A 520 12.18 -4.55 27.45
N ASP A 521 12.14 -5.09 26.23
CA ASP A 521 11.87 -6.50 26.05
C ASP A 521 13.10 -7.37 26.37
N ARG A 522 12.84 -8.62 26.73
CA ARG A 522 13.86 -9.64 26.95
C ARG A 522 13.44 -10.95 26.34
N VAL A 523 14.43 -11.75 25.97
CA VAL A 523 14.20 -13.12 25.53
C VAL A 523 13.40 -13.86 26.61
N ARG A 524 12.25 -14.41 26.21
CA ARG A 524 11.33 -15.16 27.06
C ARG A 524 11.60 -16.65 26.93
N THR A 525 11.38 -17.38 28.01
CA THR A 525 11.38 -18.85 27.96
C THR A 525 10.02 -19.37 27.49
N ASP A 526 9.97 -20.61 27.00
CA ASP A 526 8.71 -21.26 26.61
C ASP A 526 7.70 -21.24 27.77
N GLU A 527 8.13 -21.57 28.99
CA GLU A 527 7.30 -21.49 30.20
C GLU A 527 6.70 -20.09 30.48
N GLU A 528 7.35 -19.01 30.04
CA GLU A 528 6.84 -17.64 30.20
C GLU A 528 5.77 -17.30 29.15
N LEU A 529 5.83 -17.94 27.97
CA LEU A 529 4.91 -17.71 26.86
C LEU A 529 3.73 -18.70 26.86
N ASP A 530 3.95 -19.97 27.17
CA ASP A 530 2.95 -21.05 27.14
C ASP A 530 1.73 -20.77 28.05
N GLY A 531 1.91 -19.93 29.09
CA GLY A 531 0.84 -19.49 29.98
C GLY A 531 0.12 -18.20 29.57
N VAL A 532 0.47 -17.60 28.43
CA VAL A 532 -0.08 -16.32 27.93
C VAL A 532 -0.53 -16.43 26.47
N PHE A 533 0.20 -17.21 25.65
CA PHE A 533 -0.07 -17.46 24.24
C PHE A 533 0.12 -18.96 23.99
N SER A 534 -0.95 -19.73 23.93
CA SER A 534 -0.91 -21.13 23.49
C SER A 534 -1.78 -21.25 22.25
N ASP A 535 -1.23 -21.76 21.15
CA ASP A 535 -1.88 -21.86 19.83
C ASP A 535 -3.09 -22.83 19.80
N ASP A 536 -3.33 -23.58 20.87
CA ASP A 536 -4.45 -24.51 21.00
C ASP A 536 -5.27 -24.17 22.25
N GLY A 537 -6.47 -23.60 22.11
CA GLY A 537 -7.40 -23.49 23.23
C GLY A 537 -8.71 -22.79 22.94
N GLU A 538 -9.80 -23.54 22.92
CA GLU A 538 -11.13 -22.99 23.21
C GLU A 538 -11.12 -22.34 24.62
N PRO A 539 -11.89 -21.25 24.84
CA PRO A 539 -11.96 -20.61 26.14
C PRO A 539 -12.35 -21.62 27.24
N THR A 540 -11.72 -21.53 28.41
CA THR A 540 -12.07 -22.40 29.53
C THR A 540 -13.49 -22.14 30.03
N ASP A 541 -14.16 -23.19 30.56
CA ASP A 541 -15.54 -23.12 31.08
C ASP A 541 -15.75 -21.98 32.12
N ASP A 542 -14.72 -21.66 32.89
CA ASP A 542 -14.72 -20.61 33.92
C ASP A 542 -14.94 -19.20 33.33
N VAL A 543 -14.45 -18.95 32.12
CA VAL A 543 -14.56 -17.64 31.42
C VAL A 543 -15.92 -17.48 30.78
N ALA A 544 -16.47 -18.56 30.21
CA ALA A 544 -17.83 -18.57 29.67
C ALA A 544 -18.89 -18.32 30.76
N GLU A 545 -18.71 -18.92 31.95
CA GLU A 545 -19.58 -18.66 33.11
C GLU A 545 -19.49 -17.21 33.59
N LEU A 546 -18.29 -16.62 33.58
CA LEU A 546 -18.07 -15.23 33.98
C LEU A 546 -18.66 -14.22 32.98
N ILE A 547 -18.50 -14.46 31.67
CA ILE A 547 -19.12 -13.65 30.60
C ILE A 547 -20.65 -13.69 30.75
N GLY A 548 -21.22 -14.88 30.99
CA GLY A 548 -22.66 -15.02 31.28
C GLY A 548 -23.10 -14.26 32.53
N ARG A 549 -22.26 -14.20 33.57
CA ARG A 549 -22.51 -13.39 34.77
C ARG A 549 -22.41 -11.88 34.51
N PHE A 550 -21.44 -11.44 33.71
CA PHE A 550 -21.33 -10.02 33.31
C PHE A 550 -22.50 -9.58 32.44
N GLN A 551 -22.97 -10.45 31.53
CA GLN A 551 -24.19 -10.21 30.73
C GLN A 551 -25.44 -10.12 31.62
N ALA A 552 -25.55 -10.99 32.64
CA ALA A 552 -26.63 -10.93 33.62
C ALA A 552 -26.57 -9.67 34.50
N ILE A 553 -25.37 -9.13 34.78
CA ILE A 553 -25.19 -7.86 35.50
C ILE A 553 -25.51 -6.66 34.59
N ALA A 554 -25.11 -6.70 33.31
CA ALA A 554 -25.35 -5.61 32.36
C ALA A 554 -26.84 -5.41 32.01
N GLY A 555 -27.67 -6.46 32.17
CA GLY A 555 -29.12 -6.41 32.00
C GLY A 555 -29.94 -6.07 33.25
N VAL A 556 -29.32 -5.83 34.40
CA VAL A 556 -30.00 -5.59 35.68
C VAL A 556 -29.39 -4.36 36.36
N GLU A 557 -30.22 -3.46 36.91
CA GLU A 557 -29.78 -2.49 37.94
C GLU A 557 -29.35 -3.27 39.20
N ALA A 558 -28.19 -3.89 39.17
CA ALA A 558 -27.56 -4.53 40.31
C ALA A 558 -26.46 -3.62 40.85
N SER A 559 -26.43 -3.43 42.17
CA SER A 559 -25.32 -2.74 42.83
C SER A 559 -24.02 -3.45 42.49
N VAL A 560 -23.08 -2.74 41.86
CA VAL A 560 -21.74 -3.26 41.55
C VAL A 560 -21.13 -3.77 42.87
N PRO A 561 -20.81 -5.08 42.99
CA PRO A 561 -20.22 -5.62 44.20
C PRO A 561 -18.87 -4.95 44.47
N ASP A 562 -18.48 -4.86 45.74
CA ASP A 562 -17.15 -4.37 46.11
C ASP A 562 -16.10 -5.22 45.38
N PRO A 563 -15.13 -4.62 44.64
CA PRO A 563 -14.06 -5.38 43.98
C PRO A 563 -13.29 -6.32 44.92
N ALA A 564 -13.27 -6.04 46.22
CA ALA A 564 -12.69 -6.92 47.23
C ALA A 564 -13.52 -8.18 47.53
N GLU A 565 -14.82 -8.17 47.23
CA GLU A 565 -15.76 -9.29 47.40
C GLU A 565 -15.97 -10.08 46.09
N ALA A 566 -15.45 -9.57 44.96
CA ALA A 566 -15.49 -10.27 43.68
C ALA A 566 -14.53 -11.48 43.70
N ALA A 567 -15.08 -12.68 43.53
CA ALA A 567 -14.32 -13.90 43.36
C ALA A 567 -13.60 -13.89 42.00
N MET A 568 -12.39 -13.33 41.96
CA MET A 568 -11.55 -13.33 40.76
C MET A 568 -10.89 -14.70 40.54
N PRO A 569 -10.67 -15.14 39.29
CA PRO A 569 -9.95 -16.37 38.99
C PRO A 569 -8.56 -16.39 39.61
N THR A 570 -8.14 -17.54 40.14
CA THR A 570 -6.79 -17.71 40.70
C THR A 570 -5.70 -17.75 39.63
N ASP A 571 -6.05 -18.15 38.40
CA ASP A 571 -5.16 -18.06 37.23
C ASP A 571 -5.55 -16.87 36.37
N ILE A 572 -5.03 -15.70 36.75
CA ILE A 572 -5.29 -14.46 36.01
C ILE A 572 -4.66 -14.48 34.61
N ARG A 573 -3.63 -15.31 34.37
CA ARG A 573 -2.94 -15.37 33.07
C ARG A 573 -3.76 -16.18 32.06
N GLY A 574 -4.22 -17.36 32.47
CA GLY A 574 -5.19 -18.14 31.70
C GLY A 574 -6.46 -17.34 31.42
N TYR A 575 -6.96 -16.60 32.42
CA TYR A 575 -8.12 -15.71 32.25
C TYR A 575 -7.90 -14.61 31.19
N LEU A 576 -6.80 -13.85 31.27
CA LEU A 576 -6.51 -12.78 30.31
C LEU A 576 -6.27 -13.31 28.90
N ARG A 577 -5.66 -14.50 28.78
CA ARG A 577 -5.50 -15.20 27.50
C ARG A 577 -6.85 -15.54 26.89
N ASP A 578 -7.70 -16.24 27.63
CA ASP A 578 -9.02 -16.67 27.14
C ASP A 578 -9.92 -15.48 26.81
N PHE A 579 -9.82 -14.38 27.57
CA PHE A 579 -10.49 -13.12 27.27
C PHE A 579 -9.98 -12.47 25.97
N ALA A 580 -8.66 -12.48 25.73
CA ALA A 580 -8.08 -11.95 24.49
C ALA A 580 -8.44 -12.80 23.26
N LEU A 581 -8.46 -14.13 23.42
CA LEU A 581 -8.87 -15.07 22.37
C LEU A 581 -10.37 -15.01 22.08
N GLY A 582 -11.21 -14.84 23.11
CA GLY A 582 -12.66 -14.73 23.00
C GLY A 582 -13.20 -13.38 22.53
N GLY A 583 -12.34 -12.43 22.12
CA GLY A 583 -12.76 -11.13 21.58
C GLY A 583 -13.12 -10.07 22.63
N GLY A 584 -12.78 -10.28 23.91
CA GLY A 584 -13.18 -9.39 25.00
C GLY A 584 -14.70 -9.26 25.13
N LEU A 585 -15.19 -8.19 25.78
CA LEU A 585 -16.63 -7.86 25.89
C LEU A 585 -17.20 -7.36 24.55
N SER A 586 -16.90 -8.03 23.44
CA SER A 586 -17.58 -7.85 22.17
C SER A 586 -18.96 -8.48 22.28
N THR A 587 -19.99 -7.67 22.44
CA THR A 587 -21.38 -8.13 22.34
C THR A 587 -21.78 -8.22 20.87
N ASP A 588 -22.32 -9.37 20.48
CA ASP A 588 -23.31 -9.42 19.42
C ASP A 588 -24.50 -8.53 19.84
N GLY A 589 -24.47 -7.26 19.44
CA GLY A 589 -25.52 -6.28 19.68
C GLY A 589 -25.27 -5.36 20.89
N ASP A 590 -25.27 -4.07 20.60
CA ASP A 590 -25.15 -2.90 21.49
C ASP A 590 -23.77 -2.68 22.13
N ASP A 591 -22.95 -1.90 21.42
CA ASP A 591 -21.79 -1.17 21.95
C ASP A 591 -22.23 -0.26 23.11
N ILE A 592 -21.98 -0.71 24.35
CA ILE A 592 -22.17 0.11 25.56
C ILE A 592 -21.03 1.15 25.69
N TRP A 593 -19.92 0.95 24.97
CA TRP A 593 -18.79 1.87 24.90
C TRP A 593 -18.52 2.21 23.45
N GLY A 594 -19.04 3.36 23.00
CA GLY A 594 -18.77 3.87 21.67
C GLY A 594 -17.28 3.82 21.34
N SER A 595 -16.98 3.16 20.22
CA SER A 595 -15.78 3.28 19.38
C SER A 595 -14.66 4.16 19.95
N GLY A 596 -13.51 3.57 20.29
CA GLY A 596 -12.28 4.37 20.35
C GLY A 596 -11.09 3.87 21.17
N LEU A 597 -11.17 2.76 21.92
CA LEU A 597 -10.06 2.40 22.82
C LEU A 597 -9.36 1.08 22.53
N PHE A 598 -9.98 0.17 21.79
CA PHE A 598 -9.36 -1.11 21.40
C PHE A 598 -9.83 -1.53 20.01
N SER A 599 -9.50 -0.78 18.95
CA SER A 599 -9.47 -1.41 17.64
C SER A 599 -8.22 -2.29 17.58
N LYS A 600 -8.37 -3.52 17.11
CA LYS A 600 -7.26 -4.42 16.79
C LYS A 600 -6.55 -3.83 15.57
N ASN A 601 -5.59 -2.94 15.82
CA ASN A 601 -4.52 -2.60 14.88
C ASN A 601 -3.22 -3.16 15.42
#